data_AF-U1RYY3-F1
#
_entry.id   AF-U1RYY3-F1
#
_cell.length_a   1.000
_cell.length_b   1.000
_cell.length_c   1.000
_cell.angle_alpha   90.00
_cell.angle_beta   90.00
_cell.angle_gamma   90.00
#
_symmetry.space_group_name_H-M   'P 1'
#
loop_
_entity.id
_entity.type
_entity.pdbx_description
1 polymer ?
#
loop_
_entity_poly.entity_id
_entity_poly.type
_entity_poly.pdbx_seq_one_letter_code
_entity_poly.pdbx_strand_id
1 'polypeptide(L)'
;MNTLSTGATSRPALSRGAVRGLVAILALFLVAILSQLSPQASADENKSVNVSNLSLTRVDGNNVEQDGKLNYYDLARLSFDWNGVDANLKSGDSFTIGLGDYFNNLQNNATHPMTVEYGGKDVEVGTCTLTVRDVTCTFNSKVDELKAAGFHNFKGSGSALVSVVKTTDSQTVDLTANGVTTPVILPGGGGIGGPEESDWELTKWASTFYNNYKELTWGVNFGTNQTTGGKLGKTFDGSRQTIVFTDTLGGGMSFNQADASRTVLYLRPADGKSIPLTNAAGQDSTTQYGDFDVKASYSADGRVATYEVTGPFQNSTNFTLEYPVSFVDANGNAVTATRGTVYENSINLNGTDLISTQQQSYVQYFDISVQMEPGFGTFDVTKVVQGDGAAQAADSSFVVDVAYELPAAASSYPNWKAPEGQKPSGEGRTGTSSVTVKPGAPVTFEGTFPVGTKITLSEDISKAQPAASGYSWGEPVFTVDGQNTNTFTIRDQELVKVSLTNTTTTTTAPPTTTAPPTTTVPPATTPPATTAPPTTTV
;
A
#
# COMPACT_ATOMS: atom_id res chain seq x y z
N MET A 1 8.72 80.99 6.70
CA MET A 1 7.77 81.96 7.27
C MET A 1 6.41 81.70 6.64
N ASN A 2 5.44 81.31 7.49
CA ASN A 2 3.98 81.40 7.38
C ASN A 2 3.29 80.69 6.18
N THR A 3 2.26 79.85 6.31
CA THR A 3 1.32 79.41 7.38
C THR A 3 0.48 78.26 6.73
N LEU A 4 0.26 77.07 7.32
CA LEU A 4 -0.87 76.67 8.22
C LEU A 4 -2.24 77.30 7.83
N SER A 5 -3.43 76.69 7.93
CA SER A 5 -3.98 75.38 8.32
C SER A 5 -5.53 75.53 8.31
N THR A 6 -6.27 74.39 8.36
CA THR A 6 -7.69 74.22 8.78
C THR A 6 -8.80 74.80 7.87
N GLY A 7 -9.99 74.21 7.68
CA GLY A 7 -10.64 73.03 8.24
C GLY A 7 -12.17 73.10 7.98
N ALA A 8 -12.86 71.96 8.20
CA ALA A 8 -14.28 71.83 8.58
C ALA A 8 -15.43 71.82 7.52
N THR A 9 -15.96 70.60 7.32
CA THR A 9 -17.38 70.17 7.40
C THR A 9 -18.51 70.94 6.71
N SER A 10 -19.27 70.27 5.83
CA SER A 10 -20.70 69.97 6.02
C SER A 10 -21.33 69.23 4.81
N ARG A 11 -22.21 68.26 5.11
CA ARG A 11 -23.04 67.50 4.14
C ARG A 11 -24.15 68.38 3.54
N PRO A 12 -24.68 68.00 2.36
CA PRO A 12 -26.11 67.64 2.24
C PRO A 12 -26.27 66.33 1.44
N ALA A 13 -27.05 65.35 1.91
CA ALA A 13 -28.51 65.18 1.82
C ALA A 13 -28.86 64.09 0.78
N LEU A 14 -29.36 62.97 1.31
CA LEU A 14 -29.98 61.87 0.58
C LEU A 14 -31.25 62.34 -0.14
N SER A 15 -31.43 61.95 -1.40
CA SER A 15 -32.75 61.78 -2.00
C SER A 15 -32.85 60.40 -2.67
N ARG A 16 -34.06 59.83 -2.59
CA ARG A 16 -34.41 58.42 -2.74
C ARG A 16 -34.68 58.00 -4.19
N GLY A 17 -34.50 56.70 -4.45
CA GLY A 17 -35.19 55.91 -5.48
C GLY A 17 -34.37 55.72 -6.77
N ALA A 18 -34.24 54.54 -7.38
CA ALA A 18 -35.04 53.33 -7.29
C ALA A 18 -34.18 52.09 -7.62
N VAL A 19 -34.56 50.98 -6.98
CA VAL A 19 -34.14 49.62 -7.27
C VAL A 19 -34.63 49.22 -8.66
N ARG A 20 -33.74 48.70 -9.51
CA ARG A 20 -33.91 47.51 -10.39
C ARG A 20 -32.84 47.47 -11.48
N GLY A 21 -32.13 46.34 -11.58
CA GLY A 21 -31.47 45.94 -12.83
C GLY A 21 -29.97 45.67 -12.75
N LEU A 22 -29.55 44.67 -11.97
CA LEU A 22 -28.30 43.94 -12.23
C LEU A 22 -28.48 42.49 -11.78
N VAL A 23 -29.09 41.70 -12.67
CA VAL A 23 -28.92 40.25 -12.70
C VAL A 23 -28.26 39.96 -14.04
N ALA A 24 -27.28 39.06 -14.02
CA ALA A 24 -26.39 38.65 -15.11
C ALA A 24 -25.19 39.58 -15.32
N ILE A 25 -24.14 39.38 -14.52
CA ILE A 25 -22.76 38.99 -14.92
C ILE A 25 -21.97 38.95 -13.60
N LEU A 26 -22.29 37.98 -12.74
CA LEU A 26 -21.49 37.63 -11.56
C LEU A 26 -21.76 36.17 -11.16
N ALA A 27 -21.81 35.28 -12.17
CA ALA A 27 -22.07 33.86 -11.98
C ALA A 27 -21.06 32.96 -12.71
N LEU A 28 -19.99 33.53 -13.30
CA LEU A 28 -18.99 32.78 -14.07
C LEU A 28 -17.55 32.92 -13.55
N PHE A 29 -17.34 33.59 -12.40
CA PHE A 29 -16.04 33.67 -11.73
C PHE A 29 -16.01 33.05 -10.33
N LEU A 30 -17.08 32.36 -9.91
CA LEU A 30 -17.14 31.60 -8.65
C LEU A 30 -17.11 30.07 -8.83
N VAL A 31 -16.96 29.56 -10.05
CA VAL A 31 -16.95 28.10 -10.31
C VAL A 31 -15.53 27.52 -10.48
N ALA A 32 -14.48 28.35 -10.39
CA ALA A 32 -13.09 27.91 -10.57
C ALA A 32 -12.24 27.84 -9.29
N ILE A 33 -12.82 28.14 -8.11
CA ILE A 33 -12.11 28.11 -6.81
C ILE A 33 -12.71 27.03 -5.87
N LEU A 34 -13.76 26.33 -6.29
CA LEU A 34 -14.37 25.22 -5.53
C LEU A 34 -13.83 23.84 -5.90
N SER A 35 -12.90 23.74 -6.87
CA SER A 35 -12.23 22.49 -7.26
C SER A 35 -10.83 22.31 -6.66
N GLN A 36 -10.39 23.21 -5.77
CA GLN A 36 -9.11 23.09 -5.03
C GLN A 36 -9.28 23.06 -3.51
N LEU A 37 -10.53 23.00 -3.04
CA LEU A 37 -10.90 22.73 -1.65
C LEU A 37 -12.03 21.71 -1.66
N SER A 38 -11.80 20.56 -2.30
CA SER A 38 -12.41 19.36 -1.72
C SER A 38 -11.84 19.30 -0.30
N PRO A 39 -12.65 19.31 0.78
CA PRO A 39 -12.16 18.62 1.96
C PRO A 39 -11.70 17.27 1.42
N GLN A 40 -10.43 16.90 1.62
CA GLN A 40 -10.12 15.48 1.63
C GLN A 40 -11.17 14.92 2.56
N ALA A 41 -12.14 14.18 2.01
CA ALA A 41 -13.05 13.42 2.85
C ALA A 41 -12.08 12.63 3.71
N SER A 42 -11.95 13.05 4.97
CA SER A 42 -11.02 12.42 5.91
C SER A 42 -11.47 10.98 5.87
N ALA A 43 -10.66 10.13 5.26
CA ALA A 43 -10.90 8.71 5.23
C ALA A 43 -11.19 8.32 6.67
N ASP A 44 -12.41 7.82 6.95
CA ASP A 44 -12.80 7.56 8.33
C ASP A 44 -11.77 6.58 8.90
N GLU A 45 -11.07 7.05 9.92
CA GLU A 45 -9.95 6.33 10.49
C GLU A 45 -10.49 5.05 11.11
N ASN A 46 -10.14 3.91 10.53
CA ASN A 46 -10.60 2.62 11.01
C ASN A 46 -9.74 2.24 12.22
N LYS A 47 -10.23 2.61 13.40
CA LYS A 47 -9.57 2.38 14.70
C LYS A 47 -9.32 0.89 15.01
N SER A 48 -9.96 -0.02 14.28
CA SER A 48 -9.73 -1.46 14.40
C SER A 48 -8.51 -1.95 13.61
N VAL A 49 -7.93 -1.12 12.73
CA VAL A 49 -6.60 -1.41 12.16
C VAL A 49 -5.57 -1.21 13.26
N ASN A 50 -4.89 -2.29 13.63
CA ASN A 50 -3.85 -2.25 14.66
C ASN A 50 -2.52 -1.85 14.02
N VAL A 51 -1.85 -0.84 14.58
CA VAL A 51 -0.49 -0.45 14.22
C VAL A 51 0.40 -0.72 15.42
N SER A 52 1.46 -1.50 15.21
CA SER A 52 2.29 -2.05 16.27
C SER A 52 3.77 -2.03 15.90
N ASN A 53 4.63 -2.48 16.83
CA ASN A 53 6.07 -2.61 16.61
C ASN A 53 6.75 -1.32 16.13
N LEU A 54 6.22 -0.17 16.58
CA LEU A 54 6.81 1.15 16.35
C LEU A 54 8.23 1.17 16.93
N SER A 55 9.20 1.44 16.06
CA SER A 55 10.62 1.50 16.44
C SER A 55 11.33 2.61 15.68
N LEU A 56 12.33 3.20 16.32
CA LEU A 56 13.19 4.22 15.74
C LEU A 56 14.62 3.67 15.69
N THR A 57 15.24 3.75 14.52
CA THR A 57 16.66 3.42 14.32
C THR A 57 17.37 4.65 13.80
N ARG A 58 18.52 5.02 14.39
CA ARG A 58 19.34 6.12 13.87
C ARG A 58 19.93 5.72 12.52
N VAL A 59 19.82 6.59 11.53
CA VAL A 59 20.32 6.33 10.17
C VAL A 59 20.99 7.57 9.58
N ASP A 60 21.81 7.37 8.55
CA ASP A 60 22.34 8.46 7.74
C ASP A 60 21.37 8.87 6.61
N GLY A 61 21.77 9.84 5.79
CA GLY A 61 21.02 10.29 4.60
C GLY A 61 20.78 9.23 3.53
N ASN A 62 21.49 8.10 3.60
CA ASN A 62 21.39 6.96 2.70
C ASN A 62 20.58 5.81 3.31
N ASN A 63 19.91 6.03 4.44
CA ASN A 63 19.15 5.01 5.19
C ASN A 63 20.03 3.86 5.73
N VAL A 64 21.32 4.13 5.96
CA VAL A 64 22.25 3.18 6.58
C VAL A 64 22.23 3.38 8.08
N GLU A 65 22.02 2.29 8.82
CA GLU A 65 21.98 2.30 10.28
C GLU A 65 23.27 2.82 10.90
N GLN A 66 23.13 3.60 11.97
CA GLN A 66 24.22 4.19 12.73
C GLN A 66 24.05 3.84 14.21
N ASP A 67 25.16 3.62 14.89
CA ASP A 67 25.16 3.47 16.34
C ASP A 67 24.93 4.81 17.06
N GLY A 68 24.56 4.72 18.34
CA GLY A 68 24.50 5.85 19.26
C GLY A 68 23.13 6.52 19.37
N LYS A 69 23.07 7.57 20.21
CA LYS A 69 21.86 8.37 20.45
C LYS A 69 21.56 9.28 19.25
N LEU A 70 20.33 9.74 19.15
CA LEU A 70 19.96 10.78 18.19
C LEU A 70 20.43 12.15 18.67
N ASN A 71 20.80 13.01 17.72
CA ASN A 71 20.99 14.44 17.93
C ASN A 71 20.03 15.24 17.07
N TYR A 72 19.85 16.51 17.42
CA TYR A 72 19.14 17.46 16.59
C TYR A 72 19.68 17.44 15.15
N TYR A 73 18.79 17.44 14.15
CA TYR A 73 19.08 17.22 12.72
C TYR A 73 19.48 15.81 12.26
N ASP A 74 19.67 14.84 13.17
CA ASP A 74 19.84 13.45 12.75
C ASP A 74 18.57 12.94 12.05
N LEU A 75 18.76 11.86 11.30
CA LEU A 75 17.67 11.09 10.72
C LEU A 75 17.43 9.83 11.54
N ALA A 76 16.16 9.44 11.63
CA ALA A 76 15.75 8.15 12.14
C ALA A 76 14.86 7.45 11.10
N ARG A 77 14.95 6.12 11.04
CA ARG A 77 13.98 5.28 10.35
C ARG A 77 12.93 4.84 11.37
N LEU A 78 11.71 5.34 11.21
CA LEU A 78 10.53 4.78 11.86
C LEU A 78 10.16 3.49 11.13
N SER A 79 10.06 2.37 11.85
CA SER A 79 9.52 1.12 11.33
C SER A 79 8.28 0.72 12.11
N PHE A 80 7.32 0.08 11.44
CA PHE A 80 6.05 -0.33 12.05
C PHE A 80 5.44 -1.52 11.32
N ASP A 81 4.57 -2.24 12.03
CA ASP A 81 3.67 -3.24 11.44
C ASP A 81 2.24 -2.71 11.48
N TRP A 82 1.42 -3.12 10.51
CA TRP A 82 -0.01 -2.84 10.48
C TRP A 82 -0.80 -4.12 10.22
N ASN A 83 -1.96 -4.24 10.86
CA ASN A 83 -2.81 -5.41 10.78
C ASN A 83 -4.28 -5.02 10.71
N GLY A 84 -4.93 -5.35 9.59
CA GLY A 84 -6.34 -5.09 9.33
C GLY A 84 -7.24 -6.33 9.37
N VAL A 85 -6.75 -7.47 9.89
CA VAL A 85 -7.51 -8.74 9.96
C VAL A 85 -8.86 -8.53 10.66
N ASP A 86 -8.84 -7.91 11.84
CA ASP A 86 -10.05 -7.69 12.66
C ASP A 86 -10.77 -6.37 12.31
N ALA A 87 -10.27 -5.63 11.32
CA ALA A 87 -10.76 -4.29 11.00
C ALA A 87 -11.96 -4.28 10.06
N ASN A 88 -12.30 -5.43 9.45
CA ASN A 88 -13.27 -5.52 8.36
C ASN A 88 -13.05 -4.42 7.29
N LEU A 89 -11.82 -4.33 6.78
CA LEU A 89 -11.40 -3.28 5.86
C LEU A 89 -12.36 -3.10 4.68
N LYS A 90 -12.65 -1.85 4.34
CA LYS A 90 -13.41 -1.45 3.15
C LYS A 90 -12.75 -0.27 2.44
N SER A 91 -13.15 0.01 1.21
CA SER A 91 -12.74 1.23 0.51
C SER A 91 -12.98 2.48 1.35
N GLY A 92 -11.97 3.35 1.41
CA GLY A 92 -12.00 4.60 2.18
C GLY A 92 -11.64 4.45 3.65
N ASP A 93 -11.45 3.23 4.18
CA ASP A 93 -10.86 3.06 5.50
C ASP A 93 -9.40 3.53 5.49
N SER A 94 -8.93 4.04 6.63
CA SER A 94 -7.54 4.43 6.79
C SER A 94 -6.95 4.04 8.14
N PHE A 95 -5.62 4.05 8.21
CA PHE A 95 -4.88 4.15 9.47
C PHE A 95 -3.86 5.29 9.40
N THR A 96 -3.58 5.91 10.53
CA THR A 96 -2.67 7.06 10.63
C THR A 96 -1.64 6.88 11.75
N ILE A 97 -0.40 7.24 11.46
CA ILE A 97 0.69 7.35 12.43
C ILE A 97 1.11 8.82 12.53
N GLY A 98 0.90 9.43 13.69
CA GLY A 98 1.37 10.76 14.05
C GLY A 98 2.75 10.70 14.71
N LEU A 99 3.67 11.53 14.20
CA LEU A 99 5.10 11.55 14.55
C LEU A 99 5.42 12.35 15.83
N GLY A 100 4.42 12.95 16.46
CA GLY A 100 4.59 13.80 17.65
C GLY A 100 5.40 15.06 17.37
N ASP A 101 5.99 15.65 18.41
CA ASP A 101 6.70 16.93 18.33
C ASP A 101 8.15 16.79 17.87
N TYR A 102 8.77 15.63 18.12
CA TYR A 102 10.22 15.43 17.98
C TYR A 102 10.66 15.14 16.56
N PHE A 103 9.75 14.69 15.69
CA PHE A 103 10.06 14.24 14.35
C PHE A 103 9.17 14.84 13.28
N ASN A 104 9.75 15.12 12.11
CA ASN A 104 9.03 15.40 10.88
C ASN A 104 9.30 14.31 9.86
N ASN A 105 8.33 13.99 9.00
CA ASN A 105 8.60 13.16 7.83
C ASN A 105 9.65 13.84 6.95
N LEU A 106 10.66 13.08 6.57
CA LEU A 106 11.73 13.56 5.69
C LEU A 106 11.17 13.89 4.30
N GLN A 107 10.34 12.99 3.78
CA GLN A 107 9.52 13.23 2.60
C GLN A 107 8.11 13.62 3.05
N ASN A 108 7.64 14.79 2.63
CA ASN A 108 6.28 15.25 2.91
C ASN A 108 5.64 15.82 1.64
N ASN A 109 4.31 16.00 1.68
CA ASN A 109 3.47 16.29 0.51
C ASN A 109 3.65 15.24 -0.61
N ALA A 110 3.82 13.98 -0.21
CA ALA A 110 4.06 12.86 -1.10
C ALA A 110 3.06 11.74 -0.88
N THR A 111 2.80 11.00 -1.94
CA THR A 111 1.91 9.84 -1.95
C THR A 111 2.66 8.61 -2.45
N HIS A 112 2.45 7.47 -1.79
CA HIS A 112 3.05 6.19 -2.13
C HIS A 112 1.96 5.11 -2.24
N PRO A 113 1.93 4.32 -3.32
CA PRO A 113 0.95 3.26 -3.46
C PRO A 113 1.21 2.12 -2.47
N MET A 114 0.14 1.52 -1.96
CA MET A 114 0.17 0.25 -1.24
C MET A 114 -0.18 -0.84 -2.24
N THR A 115 0.75 -1.77 -2.50
CA THR A 115 0.55 -2.82 -3.51
C THR A 115 0.63 -4.22 -2.91
N VAL A 116 -0.13 -5.14 -3.50
CA VAL A 116 -0.08 -6.58 -3.20
C VAL A 116 0.01 -7.37 -4.50
N GLU A 117 0.70 -8.50 -4.48
CA GLU A 117 0.73 -9.40 -5.63
C GLU A 117 -0.65 -10.07 -5.82
N TYR A 118 -1.21 -9.97 -7.01
CA TYR A 118 -2.45 -10.63 -7.40
C TYR A 118 -2.41 -11.05 -8.87
N GLY A 119 -2.45 -12.35 -9.12
CA GLY A 119 -2.40 -12.90 -10.48
C GLY A 119 -1.07 -12.65 -11.20
N GLY A 120 0.04 -12.65 -10.45
CA GLY A 120 1.39 -12.40 -10.98
C GLY A 120 1.68 -10.94 -11.34
N LYS A 121 0.90 -10.00 -10.79
CA LYS A 121 1.08 -8.55 -10.96
C LYS A 121 0.86 -7.85 -9.63
N ASP A 122 1.57 -6.75 -9.42
CA ASP A 122 1.28 -5.85 -8.31
C ASP A 122 0.01 -5.05 -8.61
N VAL A 123 -0.95 -5.12 -7.70
CA VAL A 123 -2.19 -4.33 -7.75
C VAL A 123 -2.23 -3.37 -6.57
N GLU A 124 -2.62 -2.13 -6.83
CA GLU A 124 -2.72 -1.10 -5.81
C GLU A 124 -4.01 -1.27 -4.99
N VAL A 125 -3.87 -1.47 -3.68
CA VAL A 125 -4.96 -1.65 -2.72
C VAL A 125 -5.20 -0.43 -1.84
N GLY A 126 -4.35 0.59 -1.96
CA GLY A 126 -4.46 1.82 -1.20
C GLY A 126 -3.33 2.77 -1.51
N THR A 127 -3.31 3.91 -0.81
CA THR A 127 -2.29 4.93 -0.96
C THR A 127 -1.94 5.50 0.41
N CYS A 128 -0.64 5.62 0.71
CA CYS A 128 -0.12 6.32 1.86
C CYS A 128 0.26 7.75 1.51
N THR A 129 -0.23 8.72 2.27
CA THR A 129 0.09 10.14 2.16
C THR A 129 0.97 10.55 3.33
N LEU A 130 2.07 11.26 3.04
CA LEU A 130 3.00 11.78 4.03
C LEU A 130 2.80 13.29 4.17
N THR A 131 2.33 13.75 5.33
CA THR A 131 2.37 15.16 5.72
C THR A 131 3.65 15.41 6.52
N VAL A 132 3.87 16.63 7.00
CA VAL A 132 5.03 16.93 7.87
C VAL A 132 5.01 16.06 9.14
N ARG A 133 3.82 15.77 9.69
CA ARG A 133 3.67 15.11 11.00
C ARG A 133 2.97 13.76 10.95
N ASP A 134 2.39 13.38 9.82
CA ASP A 134 1.56 12.18 9.74
C ASP A 134 1.90 11.30 8.55
N VAL A 135 1.78 9.99 8.76
CA VAL A 135 1.73 8.96 7.74
C VAL A 135 0.31 8.41 7.73
N THR A 136 -0.47 8.68 6.69
CA THR A 136 -1.86 8.21 6.57
C THR A 136 -2.02 7.30 5.38
N CYS A 137 -2.37 6.03 5.63
CA CYS A 137 -2.59 5.03 4.59
C CYS A 137 -4.08 4.75 4.43
N THR A 138 -4.62 4.97 3.23
CA THR A 138 -6.04 4.83 2.90
C THR A 138 -6.26 3.72 1.88
N PHE A 139 -7.17 2.79 2.17
CA PHE A 139 -7.51 1.68 1.29
C PHE A 139 -8.45 2.13 0.16
N ASN A 140 -8.27 1.58 -1.04
CA ASN A 140 -9.10 1.86 -2.20
C ASN A 140 -10.10 0.69 -2.46
N SER A 141 -10.90 0.79 -3.53
CA SER A 141 -11.92 -0.23 -3.86
C SER A 141 -11.35 -1.62 -4.18
N LYS A 142 -10.04 -1.73 -4.45
CA LYS A 142 -9.41 -3.01 -4.76
C LYS A 142 -9.42 -3.97 -3.57
N VAL A 143 -9.37 -3.46 -2.34
CA VAL A 143 -9.54 -4.31 -1.14
C VAL A 143 -10.90 -5.02 -1.15
N ASP A 144 -11.97 -4.31 -1.49
CA ASP A 144 -13.31 -4.89 -1.56
C ASP A 144 -13.42 -5.95 -2.66
N GLU A 145 -12.83 -5.70 -3.83
CA GLU A 145 -12.75 -6.68 -4.92
C GLU A 145 -12.01 -7.96 -4.50
N LEU A 146 -10.86 -7.81 -3.83
CA LEU A 146 -10.06 -8.94 -3.37
C LEU A 146 -10.79 -9.73 -2.27
N LYS A 147 -11.47 -9.05 -1.35
CA LYS A 147 -12.35 -9.70 -0.36
C LYS A 147 -13.48 -10.49 -1.04
N ALA A 148 -14.13 -9.90 -2.05
CA ALA A 148 -15.15 -10.60 -2.82
C ALA A 148 -14.59 -11.80 -3.60
N ALA A 149 -13.30 -11.77 -3.97
CA ALA A 149 -12.58 -12.88 -4.60
C ALA A 149 -12.06 -13.94 -3.59
N GLY A 150 -12.43 -13.81 -2.30
CA GLY A 150 -12.12 -14.78 -1.25
C GLY A 150 -10.82 -14.51 -0.48
N PHE A 151 -10.19 -13.34 -0.64
CA PHE A 151 -8.97 -12.97 0.09
C PHE A 151 -9.29 -12.28 1.41
N HIS A 152 -8.49 -12.56 2.44
CA HIS A 152 -8.61 -11.99 3.77
C HIS A 152 -7.21 -11.77 4.39
N ASN A 153 -7.16 -11.44 5.68
CA ASN A 153 -5.93 -11.24 6.45
C ASN A 153 -4.98 -10.16 5.90
N PHE A 154 -5.54 -9.04 5.45
CA PHE A 154 -4.77 -7.88 5.00
C PHE A 154 -3.92 -7.32 6.15
N LYS A 155 -2.59 -7.37 5.98
CA LYS A 155 -1.59 -6.93 6.95
C LYS A 155 -0.28 -6.57 6.24
N GLY A 156 0.66 -5.99 6.95
CA GLY A 156 1.99 -5.74 6.40
C GLY A 156 2.86 -4.95 7.35
N SER A 157 3.93 -4.40 6.79
CA SER A 157 4.90 -3.57 7.49
C SER A 157 5.22 -2.32 6.69
N GLY A 158 5.70 -1.27 7.34
CA GLY A 158 6.13 -0.06 6.68
C GLY A 158 7.31 0.59 7.37
N SER A 159 7.93 1.54 6.65
CA SER A 159 8.97 2.39 7.20
C SER A 159 8.92 3.79 6.62
N ALA A 160 9.33 4.77 7.42
CA ALA A 160 9.45 6.17 7.04
C ALA A 160 10.74 6.76 7.59
N LEU A 161 11.50 7.47 6.76
CA LEU A 161 12.58 8.31 7.24
C LEU A 161 11.99 9.60 7.83
N VAL A 162 12.45 9.94 9.03
CA VAL A 162 12.04 11.12 9.77
C VAL A 162 13.26 11.93 10.21
N SER A 163 13.13 13.26 10.24
CA SER A 163 14.16 14.16 10.75
C SER A 163 13.85 14.59 12.18
N VAL A 164 14.90 14.71 12.99
CA VAL A 164 14.82 15.17 14.37
C VAL A 164 14.72 16.69 14.44
N VAL A 165 13.70 17.21 15.11
CA VAL A 165 13.39 18.66 15.18
C VAL A 165 13.22 19.20 16.61
N LYS A 166 13.51 18.41 17.63
CA LYS A 166 13.43 18.84 19.04
C LYS A 166 14.32 17.95 19.92
N THR A 167 14.91 18.52 20.97
CA THR A 167 15.76 17.81 21.95
C THR A 167 14.95 17.27 23.13
N THR A 168 15.48 16.26 23.83
CA THR A 168 14.90 15.72 25.07
C THR A 168 15.93 14.92 25.86
N ASP A 169 15.76 14.81 27.17
CA ASP A 169 16.54 13.89 28.02
C ASP A 169 15.78 12.56 28.30
N SER A 170 14.55 12.43 27.80
CA SER A 170 13.72 11.24 27.99
C SER A 170 14.26 10.04 27.22
N GLN A 171 14.10 8.82 27.77
CA GLN A 171 14.44 7.58 27.04
C GLN A 171 13.43 7.22 25.95
N THR A 172 12.22 7.76 26.04
CA THR A 172 11.14 7.49 25.09
C THR A 172 10.52 8.78 24.57
N VAL A 173 9.92 8.69 23.40
CA VAL A 173 9.06 9.72 22.80
C VAL A 173 7.71 9.11 22.47
N ASP A 174 6.67 9.92 22.58
CA ASP A 174 5.32 9.47 22.29
C ASP A 174 5.03 9.64 20.80
N LEU A 175 4.72 8.52 20.13
CA LEU A 175 4.11 8.49 18.81
C LEU A 175 2.65 8.09 18.96
N THR A 176 1.79 8.52 18.03
CA THR A 176 0.37 8.14 18.06
C THR A 176 0.04 7.31 16.84
N ALA A 177 -0.58 6.15 17.02
CA ALA A 177 -1.08 5.37 15.91
C ALA A 177 -2.56 5.06 16.13
N ASN A 178 -3.38 5.40 15.15
CA ASN A 178 -4.82 5.31 15.25
C ASN A 178 -5.45 5.98 16.50
N GLY A 179 -4.88 7.10 16.97
CA GLY A 179 -5.29 7.77 18.21
C GLY A 179 -4.81 7.10 19.50
N VAL A 180 -4.08 5.99 19.41
CA VAL A 180 -3.41 5.33 20.56
C VAL A 180 -1.99 5.87 20.67
N THR A 181 -1.69 6.53 21.77
CA THR A 181 -0.34 7.01 22.07
C THR A 181 0.52 5.88 22.63
N THR A 182 1.67 5.65 22.00
CA THR A 182 2.64 4.59 22.34
C THR A 182 4.00 5.22 22.62
N PRO A 183 4.61 4.98 23.80
CA PRO A 183 5.98 5.40 24.06
C PRO A 183 6.94 4.53 23.23
N VAL A 184 7.75 5.17 22.40
CA VAL A 184 8.76 4.54 21.55
C VAL A 184 10.14 4.85 22.10
N ILE A 185 10.96 3.81 22.27
CA ILE A 185 12.32 3.93 22.80
C ILE A 185 13.20 4.66 21.77
N LEU A 186 13.94 5.65 22.25
CA LEU A 186 14.94 6.34 21.45
C LEU A 186 16.24 5.51 21.34
N PRO A 187 16.93 5.51 20.18
CA PRO A 187 18.21 4.84 19.99
C PRO A 187 19.28 5.21 21.02
N GLY A 188 20.27 4.34 21.20
CA GLY A 188 21.52 4.70 21.90
C GLY A 188 21.41 4.97 23.40
N GLY A 189 20.38 4.45 24.06
CA GLY A 189 20.17 4.61 25.50
C GLY A 189 19.27 5.80 25.88
N GLY A 190 18.66 6.45 24.91
CA GLY A 190 17.69 7.52 25.15
C GLY A 190 18.22 8.93 24.89
N GLY A 191 17.31 9.89 25.00
CA GLY A 191 17.56 11.30 24.77
C GLY A 191 17.71 11.65 23.28
N ILE A 192 17.54 12.94 23.01
CA ILE A 192 17.90 13.58 21.77
C ILE A 192 18.81 14.74 22.13
N GLY A 193 20.09 14.59 21.80
CA GLY A 193 21.11 15.60 22.05
C GLY A 193 20.85 16.89 21.27
N GLY A 194 21.28 18.02 21.86
CA GLY A 194 21.35 19.27 21.12
C GLY A 194 22.52 19.30 20.13
N PRO A 195 22.59 20.34 19.30
CA PRO A 195 23.79 20.59 18.51
C PRO A 195 25.02 20.70 19.43
N GLU A 196 26.08 19.95 19.15
CA GLU A 196 27.35 20.03 19.87
C GLU A 196 28.22 21.14 19.30
N GLU A 197 28.87 21.92 20.18
CA GLU A 197 29.88 22.90 19.78
C GLU A 197 31.06 22.17 19.14
N SER A 198 31.26 22.42 17.84
CA SER A 198 32.32 21.79 17.07
C SER A 198 33.35 22.85 16.69
N ASP A 199 34.62 22.69 17.07
CA ASP A 199 35.68 23.58 16.59
C ASP A 199 36.03 23.23 15.14
N TRP A 200 35.28 23.77 14.18
CA TRP A 200 35.36 23.35 12.78
C TRP A 200 36.64 23.87 12.11
N GLU A 201 37.28 23.05 11.29
CA GLU A 201 38.26 23.55 10.32
C GLU A 201 37.57 23.76 8.97
N LEU A 202 37.19 22.66 8.33
CA LEU A 202 36.42 22.65 7.08
C LEU A 202 35.61 21.35 7.04
N THR A 203 34.30 21.45 6.94
CA THR A 203 33.42 20.27 6.82
C THR A 203 32.26 20.58 5.91
N LYS A 204 32.00 19.68 4.98
CA LYS A 204 30.90 19.77 4.05
C LYS A 204 29.71 18.96 4.53
N TRP A 205 28.51 19.47 4.31
CA TRP A 205 27.27 18.78 4.64
C TRP A 205 26.21 19.05 3.56
N ALA A 206 25.18 18.20 3.54
CA ALA A 206 24.04 18.32 2.62
C ALA A 206 22.74 18.36 3.42
N SER A 207 21.76 19.13 2.95
CA SER A 207 20.39 18.99 3.42
C SER A 207 19.77 17.71 2.87
N THR A 208 18.51 17.47 3.21
CA THR A 208 17.69 16.54 2.45
C THR A 208 17.14 17.21 1.19
N PHE A 209 16.56 16.41 0.28
CA PHE A 209 15.94 16.93 -0.93
C PHE A 209 14.65 17.67 -0.60
N TYR A 210 14.43 18.82 -1.23
CA TYR A 210 13.20 19.61 -1.05
C TYR A 210 12.69 20.14 -2.40
N ASN A 211 11.61 20.93 -2.36
CA ASN A 211 10.96 21.49 -3.54
C ASN A 211 10.61 20.41 -4.58
N ASN A 212 9.94 19.34 -4.13
CA ASN A 212 9.60 18.17 -4.96
C ASN A 212 10.82 17.58 -5.68
N TYR A 213 11.92 17.42 -4.95
CA TYR A 213 13.18 16.86 -5.46
C TYR A 213 13.87 17.69 -6.54
N LYS A 214 13.54 18.97 -6.67
CA LYS A 214 14.19 19.85 -7.66
C LYS A 214 15.47 20.49 -7.13
N GLU A 215 15.63 20.53 -5.81
CA GLU A 215 16.75 21.20 -5.16
C GLU A 215 17.31 20.42 -3.97
N LEU A 216 18.57 20.72 -3.68
CA LEU A 216 19.34 20.27 -2.53
C LEU A 216 20.16 21.46 -2.03
N THR A 217 20.29 21.65 -0.72
CA THR A 217 21.20 22.65 -0.15
C THR A 217 22.49 21.95 0.23
N TRP A 218 23.61 22.49 -0.26
CA TRP A 218 24.92 22.16 0.28
C TRP A 218 25.33 23.23 1.28
N GLY A 219 26.09 22.81 2.28
CA GLY A 219 26.67 23.71 3.26
C GLY A 219 28.14 23.43 3.50
N VAL A 220 28.86 24.48 3.87
CA VAL A 220 30.26 24.45 4.25
C VAL A 220 30.38 25.03 5.65
N ASN A 221 30.72 24.18 6.60
CA ASN A 221 31.06 24.55 7.96
C ASN A 221 32.56 24.85 8.04
N PHE A 222 32.93 25.98 8.61
CA PHE A 222 34.33 26.34 8.83
C PHE A 222 34.47 27.18 10.09
N GLY A 223 35.62 27.09 10.75
CA GLY A 223 35.90 27.80 11.98
C GLY A 223 37.17 28.62 11.89
N THR A 224 37.14 29.80 12.50
CA THR A 224 38.24 30.75 12.55
C THR A 224 39.08 30.54 13.81
N ASN A 225 39.56 29.32 14.01
CA ASN A 225 40.45 28.97 15.12
C ASN A 225 41.93 29.12 14.74
N GLN A 226 42.82 28.93 15.72
CA GLN A 226 44.27 29.05 15.52
C GLN A 226 44.82 28.06 14.50
N THR A 227 44.25 26.85 14.44
CA THR A 227 44.70 25.81 13.50
C THR A 227 44.39 26.20 12.05
N THR A 228 43.14 26.60 11.78
CA THR A 228 42.71 27.10 10.47
C THR A 228 43.48 28.38 10.08
N GLY A 229 43.68 29.30 11.04
CA GLY A 229 44.47 30.51 10.84
C GLY A 229 45.92 30.20 10.45
N GLY A 230 46.55 29.26 11.17
CA GLY A 230 47.91 28.79 10.87
C GLY A 230 48.06 28.22 9.45
N LYS A 231 47.09 27.42 8.99
CA LYS A 231 47.06 26.88 7.62
C LYS A 231 46.91 27.96 6.55
N LEU A 232 46.09 28.97 6.83
CA LEU A 232 45.87 30.10 5.92
C LEU A 232 46.95 31.19 5.99
N GLY A 233 47.87 31.12 6.95
CA GLY A 233 48.80 32.22 7.24
C GLY A 233 48.08 33.49 7.73
N LYS A 234 46.98 33.32 8.46
CA LYS A 234 46.11 34.40 8.97
C LYS A 234 46.03 34.39 10.50
N THR A 235 45.81 35.56 11.06
CA THR A 235 45.45 35.74 12.47
C THR A 235 44.03 36.30 12.55
N PHE A 236 43.12 35.60 13.22
CA PHE A 236 41.73 36.02 13.37
C PHE A 236 41.55 36.91 14.61
N ASP A 237 41.95 38.18 14.49
CA ASP A 237 41.94 39.19 15.56
C ASP A 237 40.78 40.19 15.44
N GLY A 238 39.81 39.92 14.57
CA GLY A 238 38.71 40.82 14.25
C GLY A 238 39.04 41.85 13.17
N SER A 239 40.25 41.87 12.61
CA SER A 239 40.52 42.65 11.40
C SER A 239 39.75 42.09 10.21
N ARG A 240 39.36 42.96 9.27
CA ARG A 240 38.64 42.55 8.06
C ARG A 240 39.58 41.77 7.14
N GLN A 241 39.26 40.51 6.90
CA GLN A 241 40.05 39.61 6.06
C GLN A 241 39.14 38.79 5.14
N THR A 242 39.70 38.26 4.05
CA THR A 242 38.98 37.38 3.12
C THR A 242 39.46 35.94 3.25
N ILE A 243 38.51 35.02 3.31
CA ILE A 243 38.69 33.56 3.19
C ILE A 243 38.04 33.15 1.86
N VAL A 244 38.74 32.32 1.07
CA VAL A 244 38.28 31.93 -0.26
C VAL A 244 38.10 30.42 -0.33
N PHE A 245 36.98 29.99 -0.89
CA PHE A 245 36.65 28.59 -1.08
C PHE A 245 36.40 28.28 -2.55
N THR A 246 36.76 27.08 -3.00
CA THR A 246 36.42 26.54 -4.32
C THR A 246 35.57 25.29 -4.15
N ASP A 247 34.32 25.36 -4.60
CA ASP A 247 33.33 24.29 -4.53
C ASP A 247 33.18 23.62 -5.89
N THR A 248 33.14 22.29 -5.92
CA THR A 248 33.04 21.50 -7.15
C THR A 248 31.97 20.43 -7.02
N LEU A 249 30.90 20.58 -7.80
CA LEU A 249 29.81 19.62 -7.90
C LEU A 249 30.23 18.41 -8.73
N GLY A 250 29.83 17.23 -8.26
CA GLY A 250 29.79 16.01 -9.06
C GLY A 250 28.75 16.08 -10.17
N GLY A 251 28.59 14.96 -10.91
CA GLY A 251 27.62 14.87 -12.00
C GLY A 251 26.16 15.04 -11.54
N GLY A 252 25.32 15.52 -12.45
CA GLY A 252 23.86 15.60 -12.25
C GLY A 252 23.39 16.82 -11.44
N MET A 253 24.25 17.78 -11.14
CA MET A 253 23.92 19.02 -10.43
C MET A 253 24.49 20.26 -11.11
N SER A 254 23.87 21.40 -10.84
CA SER A 254 24.38 22.73 -11.19
C SER A 254 24.06 23.72 -10.07
N PHE A 255 24.95 24.69 -9.83
CA PHE A 255 24.68 25.78 -8.90
C PHE A 255 23.52 26.65 -9.38
N ASN A 256 22.68 27.11 -8.44
CA ASN A 256 21.66 28.08 -8.77
C ASN A 256 22.29 29.49 -8.92
N GLN A 257 22.66 29.83 -10.15
CA GLN A 257 23.34 31.10 -10.47
C GLN A 257 22.37 32.29 -10.59
N ALA A 258 21.07 32.03 -10.73
CA ALA A 258 20.08 33.06 -11.00
C ALA A 258 19.66 33.84 -9.75
N ASP A 259 19.86 33.26 -8.56
CA ASP A 259 19.42 33.84 -7.30
C ASP A 259 20.55 33.82 -6.25
N ALA A 260 21.40 34.84 -6.30
CA ALA A 260 22.50 35.01 -5.35
C ALA A 260 22.04 35.25 -3.91
N SER A 261 20.77 35.61 -3.67
CA SER A 261 20.24 35.86 -2.33
C SER A 261 20.14 34.60 -1.47
N ARG A 262 20.14 33.42 -2.11
CA ARG A 262 20.07 32.11 -1.46
C ARG A 262 21.41 31.51 -1.07
N THR A 263 22.52 32.16 -1.44
CA THR A 263 23.85 31.84 -0.90
C THR A 263 24.06 32.71 0.33
N VAL A 264 23.98 32.12 1.53
CA VAL A 264 23.91 32.86 2.80
C VAL A 264 25.01 32.41 3.74
N LEU A 265 25.69 33.37 4.35
CA LEU A 265 26.62 33.12 5.45
C LEU A 265 25.89 33.22 6.78
N TYR A 266 26.08 32.21 7.62
CA TYR A 266 25.57 32.15 8.97
C TYR A 266 26.72 32.14 9.98
N LEU A 267 26.52 32.86 11.09
CA LEU A 267 27.28 32.67 12.32
C LEU A 267 26.68 31.47 13.09
N ARG A 268 27.56 30.61 13.60
CA ARG A 268 27.21 29.43 14.41
C ARG A 268 27.81 29.56 15.81
N PRO A 269 27.15 30.31 16.72
CA PRO A 269 27.56 30.38 18.11
C PRO A 269 27.46 29.01 18.82
N ALA A 270 28.16 28.88 19.94
CA ALA A 270 28.18 27.68 20.79
C ALA A 270 26.79 27.23 21.30
N ASP A 271 25.80 28.13 21.33
CA ASP A 271 24.43 27.81 21.73
C ASP A 271 23.59 27.12 20.64
N GLY A 272 24.23 26.75 19.51
CA GLY A 272 23.62 25.98 18.43
C GLY A 272 22.75 26.77 17.48
N LYS A 273 22.62 28.09 17.66
CA LYS A 273 21.83 28.94 16.75
C LYS A 273 22.48 29.03 15.37
N SER A 274 21.67 29.32 14.37
CA SER A 274 22.11 29.78 13.05
C SER A 274 21.66 31.22 12.88
N ILE A 275 22.61 32.16 12.85
CA ILE A 275 22.32 33.59 12.73
C ILE A 275 22.74 34.03 11.31
N PRO A 276 21.81 34.36 10.41
CA PRO A 276 22.17 34.84 9.07
C PRO A 276 22.90 36.18 9.21
N LEU A 277 24.05 36.31 8.56
CA LEU A 277 24.87 37.52 8.56
C LEU A 277 24.61 38.33 7.28
N THR A 278 24.89 37.73 6.13
CA THR A 278 24.82 38.37 4.81
C THR A 278 24.56 37.32 3.72
N ASN A 279 24.21 37.75 2.51
CA ASN A 279 24.07 36.87 1.35
C ASN A 279 24.91 37.34 0.15
N ALA A 280 25.06 36.48 -0.86
CA ALA A 280 25.87 36.79 -2.04
C ALA A 280 25.27 37.85 -2.98
N ALA A 281 24.05 38.32 -2.71
CA ALA A 281 23.46 39.49 -3.37
C ALA A 281 23.88 40.82 -2.71
N GLY A 282 24.67 40.78 -1.62
CA GLY A 282 25.15 41.94 -0.89
C GLY A 282 24.13 42.48 0.13
N GLN A 283 23.15 41.68 0.52
CA GLN A 283 22.18 42.07 1.54
C GLN A 283 22.60 41.55 2.91
N ASP A 284 22.77 42.48 3.85
CA ASP A 284 23.01 42.16 5.26
C ASP A 284 21.70 41.85 5.99
N SER A 285 21.69 40.70 6.68
CA SER A 285 20.64 40.33 7.61
C SER A 285 20.85 40.97 8.98
N THR A 286 22.10 41.13 9.39
CA THR A 286 22.49 41.87 10.60
C THR A 286 23.93 42.36 10.50
N THR A 287 24.22 43.52 11.10
CA THR A 287 25.59 44.04 11.25
C THR A 287 26.08 43.99 12.70
N GLN A 288 25.29 43.39 13.61
CA GLN A 288 25.59 43.29 15.04
C GLN A 288 26.92 42.59 15.34
N TYR A 289 27.31 41.64 14.48
CA TYR A 289 28.52 40.81 14.66
C TYR A 289 29.70 41.32 13.83
N GLY A 290 29.57 42.50 13.25
CA GLY A 290 30.50 43.03 12.27
C GLY A 290 29.91 43.03 10.87
N ASP A 291 30.62 43.70 9.97
CA ASP A 291 30.26 43.83 8.56
C ASP A 291 30.89 42.65 7.79
N PHE A 292 30.05 41.77 7.25
CA PHE A 292 30.45 40.61 6.48
C PHE A 292 29.94 40.74 5.05
N ASP A 293 30.72 40.27 4.08
CA ASP A 293 30.33 40.14 2.68
C ASP A 293 30.51 38.70 2.20
N VAL A 294 29.65 38.27 1.29
CA VAL A 294 29.86 37.07 0.47
C VAL A 294 29.84 37.48 -0.99
N LYS A 295 30.85 37.04 -1.74
CA LYS A 295 30.85 37.12 -3.20
C LYS A 295 30.94 35.71 -3.78
N ALA A 296 29.98 35.37 -4.63
CA ALA A 296 29.95 34.11 -5.35
C ALA A 296 30.25 34.33 -6.83
N SER A 297 31.02 33.42 -7.41
CA SER A 297 31.26 33.36 -8.86
C SER A 297 31.19 31.91 -9.33
N TYR A 298 30.70 31.69 -10.54
CA TYR A 298 30.38 30.36 -11.05
C TYR A 298 31.06 30.12 -12.40
N SER A 299 31.47 28.87 -12.66
CA SER A 299 31.92 28.45 -13.98
C SER A 299 30.78 28.47 -15.00
N ALA A 300 31.12 28.58 -16.28
CA ALA A 300 30.14 28.57 -17.36
C ALA A 300 29.30 27.29 -17.43
N ASP A 301 29.85 26.15 -17.00
CA ASP A 301 29.12 24.87 -16.90
C ASP A 301 28.34 24.74 -15.59
N GLY A 302 28.44 25.72 -14.69
CA GLY A 302 27.70 25.78 -13.43
C GLY A 302 28.09 24.69 -12.42
N ARG A 303 29.27 24.07 -12.54
CA ARG A 303 29.73 22.99 -11.64
C ARG A 303 30.85 23.40 -10.71
N VAL A 304 31.49 24.54 -10.93
CA VAL A 304 32.50 25.10 -10.02
C VAL A 304 32.02 26.46 -9.52
N ALA A 305 32.09 26.67 -8.21
CA ALA A 305 31.85 27.97 -7.59
C ALA A 305 33.08 28.43 -6.81
N THR A 306 33.38 29.72 -6.84
CA THR A 306 34.32 30.35 -5.94
C THR A 306 33.58 31.31 -5.03
N TYR A 307 33.72 31.10 -3.71
CA TYR A 307 33.14 31.94 -2.68
C TYR A 307 34.24 32.73 -1.99
N GLU A 308 34.16 34.05 -2.03
CA GLU A 308 35.00 34.96 -1.24
C GLU A 308 34.15 35.45 -0.07
N VAL A 309 34.52 35.05 1.16
CA VAL A 309 33.86 35.48 2.39
C VAL A 309 34.76 36.46 3.10
N THR A 310 34.29 37.69 3.27
CA THR A 310 35.07 38.79 3.86
C THR A 310 34.41 39.27 5.14
N GLY A 311 35.18 39.48 6.21
CA GLY A 311 34.64 40.06 7.43
C GLY A 311 35.63 40.14 8.58
N PRO A 312 35.22 40.70 9.73
CA PRO A 312 36.02 40.84 10.94
C PRO A 312 36.04 39.52 11.72
N PHE A 313 36.72 38.51 11.19
CA PHE A 313 36.77 37.17 11.79
C PHE A 313 37.45 37.20 13.17
N GLN A 314 36.71 36.76 14.19
CA GLN A 314 37.21 36.60 15.56
C GLN A 314 37.73 35.18 15.76
N ASN A 315 38.73 35.01 16.61
CA ASN A 315 39.24 33.68 16.94
C ASN A 315 38.15 32.81 17.58
N SER A 316 38.19 31.50 17.33
CA SER A 316 37.27 30.50 17.90
C SER A 316 35.78 30.79 17.58
N THR A 317 35.51 31.21 16.33
CA THR A 317 34.14 31.45 15.84
C THR A 317 33.83 30.52 14.68
N ASN A 318 32.63 29.94 14.67
CA ASN A 318 32.18 29.05 13.62
C ASN A 318 31.19 29.71 12.68
N PHE A 319 31.24 29.30 11.41
CA PHE A 319 30.40 29.80 10.34
C PHE A 319 29.88 28.64 9.50
N THR A 320 28.73 28.87 8.86
CA THR A 320 28.21 28.01 7.79
C THR A 320 27.90 28.86 6.57
N LEU A 321 28.43 28.50 5.41
CA LEU A 321 27.96 29.01 4.13
C LEU A 321 26.97 28.00 3.53
N GLU A 322 25.74 28.41 3.26
CA GLU A 322 24.69 27.55 2.68
C GLU A 322 24.31 28.06 1.30
N TYR A 323 24.11 27.15 0.35
CA TYR A 323 23.67 27.48 -1.02
C TYR A 323 22.90 26.32 -1.66
N PRO A 324 21.84 26.61 -2.43
CA PRO A 324 21.08 25.60 -3.15
C PRO A 324 21.76 25.20 -4.47
N VAL A 325 21.51 23.96 -4.87
CA VAL A 325 21.80 23.45 -6.22
C VAL A 325 20.53 22.87 -6.84
N SER A 326 20.49 22.81 -8.16
CA SER A 326 19.44 22.13 -8.93
C SER A 326 20.00 20.89 -9.63
N PHE A 327 19.11 19.95 -9.96
CA PHE A 327 19.49 18.74 -10.69
C PHE A 327 19.41 18.94 -12.20
N VAL A 328 20.36 18.36 -12.93
CA VAL A 328 20.43 18.45 -14.39
C VAL A 328 20.70 17.10 -15.04
N ASP A 329 20.18 16.88 -16.25
CA ASP A 329 20.54 15.74 -17.09
C ASP A 329 21.93 15.91 -17.74
N ALA A 330 22.36 14.92 -18.54
CA ALA A 330 23.64 14.96 -19.24
C ALA A 330 23.78 16.13 -20.23
N ASN A 331 22.68 16.78 -20.62
CA ASN A 331 22.65 17.93 -21.52
C ASN A 331 22.52 19.26 -20.77
N GLY A 332 22.46 19.25 -19.43
CA GLY A 332 22.28 20.45 -18.61
C GLY A 332 20.83 20.90 -18.45
N ASN A 333 19.84 20.10 -18.88
CA ASN A 333 18.43 20.43 -18.69
C ASN A 333 18.00 20.15 -17.25
N ALA A 334 17.18 21.03 -16.67
CA ALA A 334 16.65 20.85 -15.33
C ALA A 334 15.80 19.57 -15.21
N VAL A 335 16.07 18.77 -14.18
CA VAL A 335 15.34 17.55 -13.83
C VAL A 335 15.08 17.52 -12.31
N THR A 336 14.37 16.49 -11.84
CA THR A 336 14.32 16.15 -10.41
C THR A 336 15.45 15.20 -10.04
N ALA A 337 15.76 15.09 -8.75
CA ALA A 337 16.68 14.08 -8.24
C ALA A 337 16.21 12.67 -8.66
N THR A 338 17.16 11.85 -9.07
CA THR A 338 16.91 10.49 -9.52
C THR A 338 17.08 9.53 -8.36
N ARG A 339 16.07 8.68 -8.10
CA ARG A 339 16.14 7.67 -7.04
C ARG A 339 17.32 6.72 -7.29
N GLY A 340 18.08 6.41 -6.25
CA GLY A 340 19.28 5.57 -6.33
C GLY A 340 20.51 6.27 -6.90
N THR A 341 20.45 7.56 -7.19
CA THR A 341 21.61 8.36 -7.61
C THR A 341 22.31 8.97 -6.41
N VAL A 342 23.65 8.94 -6.43
CA VAL A 342 24.54 9.60 -5.46
C VAL A 342 24.94 10.96 -6.02
N TYR A 343 24.72 12.02 -5.24
CA TYR A 343 25.15 13.37 -5.54
C TYR A 343 26.33 13.73 -4.67
N GLU A 344 27.48 13.99 -5.29
CA GLU A 344 28.72 14.34 -4.60
C GLU A 344 29.02 15.82 -4.76
N ASN A 345 29.59 16.43 -3.72
CA ASN A 345 30.15 17.76 -3.82
C ASN A 345 31.43 17.83 -2.97
N SER A 346 32.44 18.56 -3.44
CA SER A 346 33.71 18.79 -2.74
C SER A 346 33.99 20.27 -2.58
N ILE A 347 34.42 20.69 -1.38
CA ILE A 347 34.87 22.06 -1.09
C ILE A 347 36.35 22.06 -0.74
N ASN A 348 37.11 22.98 -1.34
CA ASN A 348 38.49 23.28 -0.97
C ASN A 348 38.58 24.65 -0.32
N LEU A 349 39.37 24.74 0.75
CA LEU A 349 39.77 26.01 1.34
C LEU A 349 41.05 26.50 0.63
N ASN A 350 40.92 27.54 -0.18
CA ASN A 350 42.00 28.01 -1.04
C ASN A 350 43.19 28.50 -0.21
N GLY A 351 44.40 28.17 -0.66
CA GLY A 351 45.64 28.47 0.06
C GLY A 351 46.01 27.42 1.10
N THR A 352 45.24 26.34 1.21
CA THR A 352 45.52 25.19 2.09
C THR A 352 45.33 23.87 1.33
N ASP A 353 45.72 22.76 1.96
CA ASP A 353 45.44 21.40 1.51
C ASP A 353 44.10 20.84 2.01
N LEU A 354 43.29 21.66 2.71
CA LEU A 354 42.00 21.23 3.25
C LEU A 354 40.96 21.06 2.15
N ILE A 355 40.45 19.84 2.03
CA ILE A 355 39.35 19.46 1.15
C ILE A 355 38.34 18.67 1.98
N SER A 356 37.07 18.98 1.83
CA SER A 356 35.97 18.20 2.41
C SER A 356 34.99 17.80 1.31
N THR A 357 34.70 16.50 1.23
CA THR A 357 33.78 15.92 0.25
C THR A 357 32.60 15.33 0.99
N GLN A 358 31.40 15.51 0.44
CA GLN A 358 30.19 14.89 0.97
C GLN A 358 29.35 14.33 -0.16
N GLN A 359 28.70 13.20 0.13
CA GLN A 359 27.75 12.54 -0.76
C GLN A 359 26.35 12.56 -0.15
N GLN A 360 25.33 12.70 -1.00
CA GLN A 360 23.93 12.63 -0.63
C GLN A 360 23.17 11.82 -1.68
N SER A 361 22.47 10.76 -1.27
CA SER A 361 21.71 9.92 -2.19
C SER A 361 20.22 10.11 -2.01
N TYR A 362 19.47 10.10 -3.12
CA TYR A 362 18.02 9.99 -3.05
C TYR A 362 17.62 8.52 -2.94
N VAL A 363 17.61 8.00 -1.71
CA VAL A 363 17.14 6.64 -1.40
C VAL A 363 15.64 6.61 -1.13
N GLN A 364 15.07 5.42 -0.97
CA GLN A 364 13.67 5.25 -0.64
C GLN A 364 13.38 5.76 0.79
N TYR A 365 12.61 6.84 0.89
CA TYR A 365 12.26 7.51 2.16
C TYR A 365 11.01 6.95 2.83
N PHE A 366 10.21 6.21 2.08
CA PHE A 366 9.03 5.54 2.58
C PHE A 366 8.84 4.20 1.86
N ASP A 367 8.45 3.20 2.61
CA ASP A 367 8.11 1.89 2.10
C ASP A 367 6.91 1.32 2.87
N ILE A 368 6.07 0.57 2.18
CA ILE A 368 4.90 -0.08 2.75
C ILE A 368 4.64 -1.38 2.01
N SER A 369 4.49 -2.47 2.76
CA SER A 369 4.15 -3.79 2.23
C SER A 369 2.71 -4.14 2.56
N VAL A 370 2.12 -4.97 1.70
CA VAL A 370 0.81 -5.59 1.91
C VAL A 370 0.91 -7.08 1.65
N GLN A 371 0.32 -7.84 2.55
CA GLN A 371 0.12 -9.28 2.46
C GLN A 371 -1.36 -9.57 2.63
N MET A 372 -1.82 -10.63 1.96
CA MET A 372 -3.16 -11.19 2.08
C MET A 372 -3.10 -12.69 1.88
N GLU A 373 -4.14 -13.40 2.31
CA GLU A 373 -4.24 -14.85 2.21
C GLU A 373 -5.57 -15.22 1.55
N PRO A 374 -5.60 -16.19 0.60
CA PRO A 374 -6.85 -16.72 0.09
C PRO A 374 -7.49 -17.67 1.11
N GLY A 375 -8.79 -17.50 1.33
CA GLY A 375 -9.60 -18.44 2.11
C GLY A 375 -9.92 -19.70 1.33
N PHE A 376 -10.16 -20.80 2.03
CA PHE A 376 -10.49 -22.09 1.42
C PHE A 376 -11.61 -22.82 2.16
N GLY A 377 -12.40 -23.59 1.41
CA GLY A 377 -13.44 -24.47 1.97
C GLY A 377 -13.68 -25.71 1.11
N THR A 378 -14.60 -26.56 1.57
CA THR A 378 -14.99 -27.80 0.89
C THR A 378 -16.46 -28.15 1.18
N PHE A 379 -16.92 -29.31 0.71
CA PHE A 379 -18.30 -29.77 0.89
C PHE A 379 -18.40 -31.29 1.10
N ASP A 380 -19.49 -31.70 1.73
CA ASP A 380 -19.89 -33.10 1.86
C ASP A 380 -21.07 -33.40 0.95
N VAL A 381 -21.10 -34.60 0.37
CA VAL A 381 -22.28 -35.15 -0.31
C VAL A 381 -22.78 -36.36 0.47
N THR A 382 -24.00 -36.28 0.99
CA THR A 382 -24.70 -37.39 1.62
C THR A 382 -25.73 -37.96 0.65
N LYS A 383 -25.55 -39.21 0.26
CA LYS A 383 -26.52 -39.91 -0.59
C LYS A 383 -27.67 -40.48 0.23
N VAL A 384 -28.89 -40.18 -0.18
CA VAL A 384 -30.13 -40.70 0.38
C VAL A 384 -30.91 -41.42 -0.72
N VAL A 385 -31.46 -42.58 -0.40
CA VAL A 385 -32.35 -43.33 -1.28
C VAL A 385 -33.69 -43.51 -0.60
N GLN A 386 -34.77 -43.22 -1.32
CA GLN A 386 -36.14 -43.33 -0.83
C GLN A 386 -37.04 -44.09 -1.83
N GLY A 387 -38.26 -44.44 -1.41
CA GLY A 387 -39.23 -45.16 -2.23
C GLY A 387 -39.20 -46.68 -2.07
N ASP A 388 -40.10 -47.37 -2.76
CA ASP A 388 -40.42 -48.79 -2.53
C ASP A 388 -39.27 -49.76 -2.87
N GLY A 389 -38.29 -49.30 -3.67
CA GLY A 389 -37.09 -50.04 -4.05
C GLY A 389 -35.85 -49.73 -3.20
N ALA A 390 -35.96 -48.90 -2.16
CA ALA A 390 -34.79 -48.35 -1.46
C ALA A 390 -33.93 -49.42 -0.79
N ALA A 391 -34.54 -50.48 -0.24
CA ALA A 391 -33.82 -51.59 0.37
C ALA A 391 -32.98 -52.37 -0.66
N GLN A 392 -33.50 -52.56 -1.89
CA GLN A 392 -32.76 -53.20 -2.99
C GLN A 392 -31.59 -52.35 -3.51
N ALA A 393 -31.58 -51.05 -3.21
CA ALA A 393 -30.59 -50.10 -3.71
C ALA A 393 -29.58 -49.64 -2.65
N ALA A 394 -29.60 -50.23 -1.45
CA ALA A 394 -28.74 -49.82 -0.33
C ALA A 394 -27.24 -49.91 -0.65
N ASP A 395 -26.84 -50.89 -1.46
CA ASP A 395 -25.44 -51.12 -1.86
C ASP A 395 -25.04 -50.40 -3.16
N SER A 396 -25.92 -49.59 -3.74
CA SER A 396 -25.62 -48.84 -4.96
C SER A 396 -24.55 -47.77 -4.74
N SER A 397 -23.72 -47.52 -5.75
CA SER A 397 -22.80 -46.38 -5.80
C SER A 397 -23.11 -45.50 -7.00
N PHE A 398 -22.83 -44.20 -6.83
CA PHE A 398 -23.08 -43.18 -7.83
C PHE A 398 -21.89 -42.26 -7.97
N VAL A 399 -21.65 -41.77 -9.18
CA VAL A 399 -20.66 -40.73 -9.46
C VAL A 399 -21.41 -39.42 -9.57
N VAL A 400 -21.05 -38.48 -8.71
CA VAL A 400 -21.54 -37.10 -8.76
C VAL A 400 -20.49 -36.26 -9.47
N ASP A 401 -20.85 -35.70 -10.60
CA ASP A 401 -20.02 -34.77 -11.36
C ASP A 401 -20.02 -33.41 -10.66
N VAL A 402 -18.84 -32.81 -10.57
CA VAL A 402 -18.60 -31.52 -9.91
C VAL A 402 -18.08 -30.55 -10.96
N ALA A 403 -18.89 -29.60 -11.39
CA ALA A 403 -18.44 -28.46 -12.17
C ALA A 403 -18.13 -27.29 -11.23
N TYR A 404 -17.00 -26.60 -11.43
CA TYR A 404 -16.61 -25.47 -10.60
C TYR A 404 -16.16 -24.25 -11.42
N GLU A 405 -16.38 -23.07 -10.86
CA GLU A 405 -15.92 -21.78 -11.38
C GLU A 405 -15.27 -20.97 -10.24
N LEU A 406 -13.96 -20.72 -10.38
CA LEU A 406 -13.16 -19.97 -9.42
C LEU A 406 -13.52 -18.46 -9.44
N PRO A 407 -13.38 -17.74 -8.30
CA PRO A 407 -13.61 -16.30 -8.23
C PRO A 407 -12.62 -15.50 -9.07
N ALA A 408 -11.39 -15.99 -9.19
CA ALA A 408 -10.30 -15.43 -9.97
C ALA A 408 -9.58 -16.52 -10.78
N ALA A 409 -8.70 -16.12 -11.69
CA ALA A 409 -7.85 -17.07 -12.42
C ALA A 409 -7.01 -17.89 -11.43
N ALA A 410 -6.83 -19.19 -11.71
CA ALA A 410 -6.11 -20.12 -10.84
C ALA A 410 -4.69 -19.65 -10.45
N SER A 411 -4.02 -18.89 -11.31
CA SER A 411 -2.71 -18.27 -11.03
C SER A 411 -2.71 -17.28 -9.86
N SER A 412 -3.88 -16.81 -9.44
CA SER A 412 -4.05 -15.91 -8.29
C SER A 412 -4.02 -16.65 -6.95
N TYR A 413 -3.96 -18.00 -6.97
CA TYR A 413 -3.97 -18.85 -5.80
C TYR A 413 -2.70 -19.74 -5.79
N PRO A 414 -1.53 -19.21 -5.38
CA PRO A 414 -0.22 -19.87 -5.57
C PRO A 414 -0.09 -21.27 -4.97
N ASN A 415 -0.87 -21.56 -3.92
CA ASN A 415 -0.85 -22.84 -3.19
C ASN A 415 -2.04 -23.74 -3.52
N TRP A 416 -2.97 -23.30 -4.35
CA TRP A 416 -4.13 -24.09 -4.72
C TRP A 416 -3.79 -25.11 -5.79
N LYS A 417 -4.26 -26.34 -5.62
CA LYS A 417 -4.14 -27.42 -6.60
C LYS A 417 -5.52 -27.81 -7.08
N ALA A 418 -5.71 -27.79 -8.40
CA ALA A 418 -6.96 -28.27 -8.99
C ALA A 418 -7.21 -29.74 -8.60
N PRO A 419 -8.44 -30.10 -8.19
CA PRO A 419 -8.80 -31.47 -7.90
C PRO A 419 -8.70 -32.37 -9.13
N GLU A 420 -8.73 -33.69 -8.92
CA GLU A 420 -8.65 -34.67 -10.02
C GLU A 420 -9.84 -34.52 -10.98
N GLY A 421 -9.57 -34.42 -12.27
CA GLY A 421 -10.56 -34.15 -13.32
C GLY A 421 -10.04 -33.19 -14.39
N GLN A 422 -10.94 -32.45 -15.06
CA GLN A 422 -10.54 -31.43 -16.03
C GLN A 422 -10.06 -30.18 -15.30
N LYS A 423 -8.76 -29.91 -15.41
CA LYS A 423 -8.13 -28.71 -14.85
C LYS A 423 -8.61 -27.44 -15.57
N PRO A 424 -8.54 -26.26 -14.91
CA PRO A 424 -8.87 -25.01 -15.56
C PRO A 424 -7.99 -24.76 -16.78
N SER A 425 -8.60 -24.33 -17.88
CA SER A 425 -7.94 -23.97 -19.14
C SER A 425 -8.51 -22.64 -19.66
N GLY A 426 -7.86 -22.00 -20.64
CA GLY A 426 -8.27 -20.67 -21.11
C GLY A 426 -8.05 -19.59 -20.05
N GLU A 427 -9.10 -18.87 -19.65
CA GLU A 427 -9.07 -17.87 -18.55
C GLU A 427 -8.70 -18.46 -17.18
N GLY A 428 -8.59 -19.79 -17.08
CA GLY A 428 -8.04 -20.47 -15.91
C GLY A 428 -8.98 -20.47 -14.71
N ARG A 429 -10.29 -20.37 -14.92
CA ARG A 429 -11.32 -20.28 -13.86
C ARG A 429 -12.25 -21.49 -13.74
N THR A 430 -12.58 -22.17 -14.84
CA THR A 430 -13.59 -23.24 -14.85
C THR A 430 -12.98 -24.62 -15.01
N GLY A 431 -13.44 -25.61 -14.25
CA GLY A 431 -13.01 -27.00 -14.41
C GLY A 431 -14.05 -28.00 -13.93
N THR A 432 -13.71 -29.29 -14.01
CA THR A 432 -14.59 -30.38 -13.54
C THR A 432 -13.83 -31.39 -12.70
N SER A 433 -14.57 -32.07 -11.82
CA SER A 433 -14.11 -33.17 -10.98
C SER A 433 -15.30 -34.12 -10.72
N SER A 434 -15.13 -35.11 -9.86
CA SER A 434 -16.21 -36.01 -9.47
C SER A 434 -15.99 -36.57 -8.07
N VAL A 435 -17.07 -37.01 -7.42
CA VAL A 435 -17.03 -37.74 -6.15
C VAL A 435 -17.93 -38.97 -6.23
N THR A 436 -17.43 -40.10 -5.73
CA THR A 436 -18.23 -41.32 -5.66
C THR A 436 -18.92 -41.40 -4.31
N VAL A 437 -20.24 -41.59 -4.31
CA VAL A 437 -21.07 -41.63 -3.11
C VAL A 437 -21.83 -42.95 -3.00
N LYS A 438 -22.11 -43.36 -1.76
CA LYS A 438 -22.95 -44.51 -1.40
C LYS A 438 -24.04 -44.08 -0.42
N PRO A 439 -25.23 -44.70 -0.46
CA PRO A 439 -26.30 -44.41 0.48
C PRO A 439 -25.86 -44.47 1.95
N GLY A 440 -26.31 -43.50 2.74
CA GLY A 440 -26.26 -43.57 4.20
C GLY A 440 -25.04 -42.97 4.91
N ALA A 441 -23.96 -42.65 4.19
CA ALA A 441 -22.80 -41.97 4.78
C ALA A 441 -22.42 -40.70 3.99
N PRO A 442 -22.07 -39.58 4.67
CA PRO A 442 -21.49 -38.42 4.02
C PRO A 442 -20.12 -38.76 3.44
N VAL A 443 -19.84 -38.26 2.24
CA VAL A 443 -18.52 -38.30 1.62
C VAL A 443 -18.02 -36.88 1.44
N THR A 444 -16.89 -36.56 2.07
CA THR A 444 -16.21 -35.28 1.89
C THR A 444 -15.52 -35.25 0.53
N PHE A 445 -15.65 -34.14 -0.17
CA PHE A 445 -14.93 -33.94 -1.43
C PHE A 445 -13.42 -33.87 -1.19
N GLU A 446 -12.66 -34.68 -1.94
CA GLU A 446 -11.20 -34.74 -1.86
C GLU A 446 -10.57 -33.52 -2.55
N GLY A 447 -10.41 -32.45 -1.77
CA GLY A 447 -9.82 -31.18 -2.19
C GLY A 447 -10.45 -29.99 -1.51
N THR A 448 -9.88 -28.82 -1.72
CA THR A 448 -10.43 -27.54 -1.29
C THR A 448 -10.51 -26.59 -2.46
N PHE A 449 -11.38 -25.59 -2.34
CA PHE A 449 -11.57 -24.54 -3.33
C PHE A 449 -11.40 -23.17 -2.66
N PRO A 450 -10.88 -22.17 -3.39
CA PRO A 450 -10.90 -20.80 -2.94
C PRO A 450 -12.32 -20.35 -2.58
N VAL A 451 -12.46 -19.55 -1.54
CA VAL A 451 -13.73 -18.94 -1.13
C VAL A 451 -14.34 -18.16 -2.29
N GLY A 452 -15.65 -18.28 -2.48
CA GLY A 452 -16.35 -17.70 -3.63
C GLY A 452 -16.43 -18.62 -4.84
N THR A 453 -15.74 -19.77 -4.83
CA THR A 453 -15.86 -20.76 -5.91
C THR A 453 -17.31 -21.25 -6.00
N LYS A 454 -17.89 -21.14 -7.19
CA LYS A 454 -19.23 -21.64 -7.49
C LYS A 454 -19.14 -23.11 -7.87
N ILE A 455 -19.87 -23.97 -7.18
CA ILE A 455 -19.98 -25.40 -7.44
C ILE A 455 -21.35 -25.69 -8.06
N THR A 456 -21.39 -26.56 -9.06
CA THR A 456 -22.62 -27.13 -9.62
C THR A 456 -22.46 -28.64 -9.67
N LEU A 457 -23.40 -29.35 -9.04
CA LEU A 457 -23.41 -30.80 -8.96
C LEU A 457 -24.40 -31.39 -9.96
N SER A 458 -24.05 -32.54 -10.53
CA SER A 458 -24.96 -33.35 -11.32
C SER A 458 -24.70 -34.83 -11.10
N GLU A 459 -25.71 -35.66 -11.26
CA GLU A 459 -25.58 -37.11 -11.20
C GLU A 459 -26.24 -37.72 -12.44
N ASP A 460 -25.54 -38.63 -13.10
CA ASP A 460 -26.11 -39.46 -14.15
C ASP A 460 -26.56 -40.81 -13.55
N ILE A 461 -27.84 -40.88 -13.21
CA ILE A 461 -28.46 -42.06 -12.57
C ILE A 461 -28.36 -43.34 -13.42
N SER A 462 -28.16 -43.23 -14.73
CA SER A 462 -28.01 -44.39 -15.61
C SER A 462 -26.71 -45.16 -15.37
N LYS A 463 -25.73 -44.52 -14.71
CA LYS A 463 -24.42 -45.08 -14.38
C LYS A 463 -24.34 -45.71 -12.99
N ALA A 464 -25.45 -45.76 -12.25
CA ALA A 464 -25.50 -46.39 -10.93
C ALA A 464 -24.93 -47.81 -10.97
N GLN A 465 -24.13 -48.17 -9.97
CA GLN A 465 -23.50 -49.50 -9.87
C GLN A 465 -23.92 -50.21 -8.58
N PRO A 466 -24.42 -51.46 -8.64
CA PRO A 466 -24.80 -52.18 -9.84
C PRO A 466 -26.02 -51.52 -10.54
N ALA A 467 -26.26 -51.88 -11.80
CA ALA A 467 -27.44 -51.44 -12.53
C ALA A 467 -28.74 -51.86 -11.79
N ALA A 468 -29.76 -51.01 -11.83
CA ALA A 468 -31.02 -51.23 -11.13
C ALA A 468 -31.70 -52.54 -11.58
N SER A 469 -32.18 -53.33 -10.62
CA SER A 469 -32.85 -54.61 -10.85
C SER A 469 -34.09 -54.71 -9.98
N GLY A 470 -35.27 -54.85 -10.61
CA GLY A 470 -36.56 -54.88 -9.91
C GLY A 470 -37.08 -53.51 -9.44
N TYR A 471 -36.38 -52.42 -9.77
CA TYR A 471 -36.81 -51.05 -9.54
C TYR A 471 -36.26 -50.11 -10.62
N SER A 472 -36.78 -48.89 -10.66
CA SER A 472 -36.32 -47.80 -11.52
C SER A 472 -35.97 -46.56 -10.69
N TRP A 473 -35.06 -45.73 -11.21
CA TRP A 473 -34.64 -44.48 -10.59
C TRP A 473 -35.47 -43.30 -11.13
N GLY A 474 -35.93 -42.43 -10.22
CA GLY A 474 -36.42 -41.09 -10.56
C GLY A 474 -35.28 -40.08 -10.68
N GLU A 475 -35.63 -38.84 -11.01
CA GLU A 475 -34.64 -37.76 -11.12
C GLU A 475 -33.91 -37.50 -9.80
N PRO A 476 -32.59 -37.24 -9.83
CA PRO A 476 -31.81 -36.90 -8.65
C PRO A 476 -32.22 -35.51 -8.13
N VAL A 477 -32.44 -35.40 -6.82
CA VAL A 477 -32.77 -34.12 -6.15
C VAL A 477 -31.64 -33.74 -5.21
N PHE A 478 -31.01 -32.59 -5.47
CA PHE A 478 -29.98 -32.02 -4.61
C PHE A 478 -30.61 -31.04 -3.62
N THR A 479 -30.17 -31.09 -2.38
CA THR A 479 -30.52 -30.13 -1.34
C THR A 479 -29.24 -29.61 -0.71
N VAL A 480 -29.00 -28.30 -0.76
CA VAL A 480 -27.86 -27.64 -0.14
C VAL A 480 -28.38 -26.76 0.98
N ASP A 481 -27.90 -26.97 2.21
CA ASP A 481 -28.36 -26.24 3.41
C ASP A 481 -29.89 -26.17 3.55
N GLY A 482 -30.58 -27.26 3.16
CA GLY A 482 -32.04 -27.37 3.22
C GLY A 482 -32.81 -26.75 2.05
N GLN A 483 -32.14 -26.14 1.07
CA GLN A 483 -32.75 -25.59 -0.14
C GLN A 483 -32.60 -26.54 -1.33
N ASN A 484 -33.66 -26.74 -2.12
CA ASN A 484 -33.62 -27.56 -3.33
C ASN A 484 -32.84 -26.83 -4.44
N THR A 485 -31.54 -27.11 -4.54
CA THR A 485 -30.60 -26.56 -5.51
C THR A 485 -29.42 -27.51 -5.66
N ASN A 486 -28.81 -27.53 -6.83
CA ASN A 486 -27.57 -28.25 -7.10
C ASN A 486 -26.35 -27.31 -7.25
N THR A 487 -26.55 -26.01 -7.05
CA THR A 487 -25.50 -24.99 -7.13
C THR A 487 -25.34 -24.26 -5.81
N PHE A 488 -24.09 -24.01 -5.42
CA PHE A 488 -23.73 -23.27 -4.20
C PHE A 488 -22.33 -22.64 -4.31
N THR A 489 -21.95 -21.87 -3.30
CA THR A 489 -20.65 -21.20 -3.23
C THR A 489 -19.86 -21.67 -2.01
N ILE A 490 -18.56 -21.89 -2.20
CA ILE A 490 -17.62 -22.27 -1.14
C ILE A 490 -17.42 -21.09 -0.18
N ARG A 491 -17.51 -21.39 1.12
CA ARG A 491 -17.37 -20.43 2.22
C ARG A 491 -16.11 -20.71 3.01
N ASP A 492 -15.59 -19.68 3.66
CA ASP A 492 -14.27 -19.74 4.30
C ASP A 492 -14.30 -20.65 5.52
N GLN A 493 -13.42 -21.65 5.54
CA GLN A 493 -13.32 -22.65 6.61
C GLN A 493 -14.65 -23.35 6.95
N GLU A 494 -15.63 -23.30 6.05
CA GLU A 494 -16.93 -23.93 6.20
C GLU A 494 -17.03 -25.20 5.36
N LEU A 495 -17.74 -26.19 5.91
CA LEU A 495 -18.11 -27.42 5.23
C LEU A 495 -19.57 -27.32 4.76
N VAL A 496 -19.78 -27.13 3.46
CA VAL A 496 -21.14 -27.08 2.89
C VAL A 496 -21.74 -28.48 2.87
N LYS A 497 -22.96 -28.65 3.40
CA LYS A 497 -23.63 -29.95 3.47
C LYS A 497 -24.61 -30.11 2.32
N VAL A 498 -24.34 -31.08 1.45
CA VAL A 498 -25.21 -31.45 0.34
C VAL A 498 -25.89 -32.78 0.64
N SER A 499 -27.21 -32.83 0.48
CA SER A 499 -27.96 -34.08 0.41
C SER A 499 -28.36 -34.34 -1.04
N LEU A 500 -28.09 -35.55 -1.53
CA LEU A 500 -28.48 -36.03 -2.84
C LEU A 500 -29.49 -37.16 -2.66
N THR A 501 -30.75 -36.91 -3.02
CA THR A 501 -31.84 -37.87 -2.85
C THR A 501 -32.25 -38.47 -4.18
N ASN A 502 -32.21 -39.80 -4.27
CA ASN A 502 -32.80 -40.53 -5.39
C ASN A 502 -34.04 -41.29 -4.95
N THR A 503 -35.10 -41.21 -5.75
CA THR A 503 -36.35 -41.93 -5.50
C THR A 503 -36.40 -43.21 -6.35
N THR A 504 -36.78 -44.32 -5.74
CA THR A 504 -36.97 -45.61 -6.41
C THR A 504 -38.44 -45.93 -6.58
N THR A 505 -38.79 -46.57 -7.70
CA THR A 505 -40.14 -47.16 -7.91
C THR A 505 -39.98 -48.61 -8.35
N THR A 506 -40.60 -49.55 -7.65
CA THR A 506 -40.53 -50.98 -7.99
C THR A 506 -41.15 -51.28 -9.34
N THR A 507 -40.48 -52.11 -10.14
CA THR A 507 -40.98 -52.57 -11.42
C THR A 507 -41.54 -53.98 -11.25
N THR A 508 -42.86 -54.11 -11.12
CA THR A 508 -43.52 -55.42 -11.15
C THR A 508 -43.47 -55.99 -12.56
N ALA A 509 -42.88 -57.17 -12.73
CA ALA A 509 -43.12 -57.97 -13.93
C ALA A 509 -44.62 -58.34 -13.99
N PRO A 510 -45.28 -58.32 -15.18
CA PRO A 510 -46.65 -58.80 -15.30
C PRO A 510 -46.76 -60.24 -14.76
N PRO A 511 -47.82 -60.60 -14.01
CA PRO A 511 -47.96 -61.96 -13.52
C PRO A 511 -47.99 -62.92 -14.70
N THR A 512 -47.08 -63.88 -14.72
CA THR A 512 -47.12 -65.02 -15.63
C THR A 512 -48.45 -65.73 -15.38
N THR A 513 -49.37 -65.67 -16.34
CA THR A 513 -50.62 -66.43 -16.28
C THR A 513 -50.29 -67.91 -16.36
N THR A 514 -50.18 -68.58 -15.21
CA THR A 514 -50.14 -70.03 -15.14
C THR A 514 -51.51 -70.55 -15.56
N ALA A 515 -51.57 -71.30 -16.67
CA ALA A 515 -52.81 -71.91 -17.14
C ALA A 515 -53.39 -72.86 -16.05
N PRO A 516 -54.72 -72.91 -15.86
CA PRO A 516 -55.34 -73.78 -14.85
C PRO A 516 -55.11 -75.27 -15.15
N PRO A 517 -55.05 -76.14 -14.13
CA PRO A 517 -54.85 -77.57 -14.31
C PRO A 517 -56.07 -78.23 -14.98
N THR A 518 -55.81 -79.09 -15.96
CA THR A 518 -56.81 -79.90 -16.67
C THR A 518 -57.53 -80.83 -15.69
N THR A 519 -58.84 -80.67 -15.55
CA THR A 519 -59.73 -81.60 -14.83
C THR A 519 -60.35 -82.59 -15.81
N THR A 520 -60.26 -83.87 -15.48
CA THR A 520 -60.80 -85.03 -16.20
C THR A 520 -62.31 -85.19 -16.02
N VAL A 521 -63.04 -85.53 -17.09
CA VAL A 521 -64.45 -85.98 -17.03
C VAL A 521 -64.63 -87.26 -17.88
N PRO A 522 -65.10 -88.40 -17.30
CA PRO A 522 -65.55 -89.58 -18.04
C PRO A 522 -67.05 -89.50 -18.46
N PRO A 523 -67.52 -90.43 -19.33
CA PRO A 523 -68.35 -90.09 -20.50
C PRO A 523 -69.86 -90.22 -20.29
N ALA A 524 -70.65 -89.58 -21.16
CA ALA A 524 -72.07 -89.87 -21.34
C ALA A 524 -72.48 -89.89 -22.83
N THR A 525 -73.29 -90.90 -23.11
CA THR A 525 -73.77 -91.51 -24.36
C THR A 525 -74.94 -90.79 -25.05
N THR A 526 -75.17 -91.11 -26.34
CA THR A 526 -76.44 -91.50 -27.03
C THR A 526 -76.53 -90.94 -28.49
N PRO A 527 -77.41 -91.43 -29.40
CA PRO A 527 -77.16 -92.58 -30.30
C PRO A 527 -77.62 -92.27 -31.78
N PRO A 528 -78.10 -93.20 -32.62
CA PRO A 528 -77.48 -93.62 -33.88
C PRO A 528 -78.21 -93.16 -35.18
N ALA A 529 -77.54 -93.27 -36.33
CA ALA A 529 -78.16 -93.63 -37.62
C ALA A 529 -77.08 -94.14 -38.61
N THR A 530 -76.88 -95.45 -38.77
CA THR A 530 -77.38 -96.31 -39.88
C THR A 530 -77.20 -95.72 -41.28
N THR A 531 -76.13 -96.11 -41.98
CA THR A 531 -76.03 -97.19 -43.00
C THR A 531 -76.34 -96.76 -44.42
N ALA A 532 -75.37 -96.95 -45.32
CA ALA A 532 -75.57 -97.75 -46.53
C ALA A 532 -74.23 -98.30 -47.08
N PRO A 533 -74.24 -99.46 -47.75
CA PRO A 533 -73.16 -100.45 -47.78
C PRO A 533 -72.75 -100.77 -49.26
N PRO A 534 -72.30 -101.99 -49.64
CA PRO A 534 -71.03 -102.65 -49.34
C PRO A 534 -70.26 -103.13 -50.61
N THR A 535 -69.10 -103.78 -50.39
CA THR A 535 -68.52 -104.94 -51.15
C THR A 535 -67.99 -104.70 -52.59
N THR A 536 -67.01 -105.42 -53.16
CA THR A 536 -66.39 -106.78 -52.98
C THR A 536 -65.13 -106.80 -53.88
N THR A 537 -63.94 -107.24 -53.43
CA THR A 537 -63.29 -108.57 -53.56
C THR A 537 -62.69 -108.95 -54.92
N VAL A 538 -61.36 -109.14 -54.97
CA VAL A 538 -60.64 -110.40 -55.27
C VAL A 538 -59.43 -110.48 -54.34
#